data_AF-A0A7J4DSV4-F1
#
_entry.id   AF-A0A7J4DSV4-F1
#
_cell.length_a   1.000
_cell.length_b   1.000
_cell.length_c   1.000
_cell.angle_alpha   90.00
_cell.angle_beta   90.00
_cell.angle_gamma   90.00
#
_symmetry.space_group_name_H-M   'P 1'
#
loop_
_entity.id
_entity.type
_entity.pdbx_description
1 polymer ?
#
loop_
_entity_poly.entity_id
_entity_poly.type
_entity_poly.pdbx_seq_one_letter_code
_entity_poly.pdbx_strand_id
1 'polypeptide(L)'
;MYLTAEAREKLASIKDEVKKYATQIPEKNLVVVDLMGEETVFIVPADKKTVRTLAYALLAEASRYDMSSYVRIGMMGFSIRGSEGYDPLQDLLALDENELIARLKTVIPRTSYFAKLSKQLQLLFGVIKKLGPEDGVVFEGVVQQVLKEYFNVDAALELLRKIKNGEVKIRINRGKALFYTLDILLEPMERLWSLNVEILIAEALKGIAFTVEELADAIGLPDKVVEHKLKEMRKPESSIRVFQFIDVDVGEWRWALVEDAKTVAESEEFSSSFTPPMKDGLYMAFLKSKDGGLVHITFSPRDLIENPQSIVSKVPFDEIYEVKVIPLSSYDETSIKYYYIPRLILPYILLNAVTFMQKLQLNNPI
;
A
#
# COMPACT_ATOMS: atom_id res chain seq x y z
N MET A 1 -39.94 29.65 15.39
CA MET A 1 -38.92 30.71 15.45
C MET A 1 -39.16 31.63 14.24
N TYR A 2 -39.58 32.88 14.44
CA TYR A 2 -39.90 33.79 13.35
C TYR A 2 -38.63 34.53 12.88
N LEU A 3 -38.27 34.40 11.61
CA LEU A 3 -37.17 35.14 10.99
C LEU A 3 -37.49 36.65 10.97
N THR A 4 -36.49 37.47 11.32
CA THR A 4 -36.54 38.94 11.25
C THR A 4 -36.70 39.41 9.79
N ALA A 5 -37.17 40.64 9.57
CA ALA A 5 -37.39 41.20 8.23
C ALA A 5 -36.09 41.19 7.39
N GLU A 6 -34.98 41.61 7.98
CA GLU A 6 -33.65 41.61 7.34
C GLU A 6 -33.19 40.19 6.97
N ALA A 7 -33.43 39.19 7.84
CA ALA A 7 -33.10 37.80 7.55
C ALA A 7 -33.96 37.24 6.40
N ARG A 8 -35.23 37.63 6.28
CA ARG A 8 -36.09 37.25 5.16
C ARG A 8 -35.59 37.86 3.84
N GLU A 9 -35.14 39.10 3.87
CA GLU A 9 -34.62 39.81 2.70
C GLU A 9 -33.31 39.19 2.21
N LYS A 10 -32.36 38.92 3.12
CA LYS A 10 -31.13 38.18 2.80
C LYS A 10 -31.43 36.78 2.26
N LEU A 11 -32.36 36.06 2.87
CA LEU A 11 -32.73 34.72 2.44
C LEU A 11 -33.43 34.72 1.07
N ALA A 12 -34.19 35.77 0.74
CA ALA A 12 -34.77 35.98 -0.57
C ALA A 12 -33.67 36.27 -1.62
N SER A 13 -32.72 37.16 -1.30
CA SER A 13 -31.56 37.45 -2.14
C SER A 13 -30.74 36.20 -2.45
N ILE A 14 -30.41 35.40 -1.42
CA ILE A 14 -29.70 34.13 -1.58
C ILE A 14 -30.52 33.15 -2.41
N LYS A 15 -31.84 33.05 -2.18
CA LYS A 15 -32.72 32.19 -3.00
C LYS A 15 -32.73 32.60 -4.47
N ASP A 16 -32.76 33.90 -4.75
CA ASP A 16 -32.79 34.39 -6.12
C ASP A 16 -31.42 34.28 -6.80
N GLU A 17 -30.33 34.43 -6.05
CA GLU A 17 -28.98 34.13 -6.52
C GLU A 17 -28.81 32.62 -6.80
N VAL A 18 -29.27 31.74 -5.91
CA VAL A 18 -29.32 30.28 -6.12
C VAL A 18 -30.20 29.90 -7.32
N LYS A 19 -31.32 30.61 -7.54
CA LYS A 19 -32.17 30.43 -8.74
C LYS A 19 -31.48 30.90 -10.03
N LYS A 20 -30.61 31.92 -9.99
CA LYS A 20 -29.80 32.36 -11.15
C LYS A 20 -28.77 31.31 -11.57
N TYR A 21 -28.30 30.48 -10.65
CA TYR A 21 -27.50 29.28 -10.94
C TYR A 21 -28.35 28.09 -11.41
N ALA A 22 -29.66 28.30 -11.58
CA ALA A 22 -30.64 27.48 -12.27
C ALA A 22 -30.40 25.96 -12.12
N THR A 23 -31.12 25.39 -11.15
CA THR A 23 -31.39 23.98 -10.87
C THR A 23 -30.57 23.39 -9.72
N GLN A 24 -31.29 22.80 -8.76
CA GLN A 24 -30.81 21.85 -7.75
C GLN A 24 -30.26 22.44 -6.46
N ILE A 25 -31.17 23.02 -5.66
CA ILE A 25 -31.09 22.78 -4.22
C ILE A 25 -31.07 21.25 -4.04
N PRO A 26 -30.13 20.67 -3.26
CA PRO A 26 -30.11 19.24 -2.99
C PRO A 26 -31.45 18.81 -2.39
N GLU A 27 -32.22 18.06 -3.16
CA GLU A 27 -33.44 17.43 -2.66
C GLU A 27 -33.05 16.16 -1.91
N LYS A 28 -33.80 15.77 -0.88
CA LYS A 28 -33.49 14.59 -0.06
C LYS A 28 -33.31 13.28 -0.87
N ASN A 29 -33.86 13.23 -2.07
CA ASN A 29 -33.86 12.10 -3.00
C ASN A 29 -32.95 12.32 -4.23
N LEU A 30 -32.01 13.26 -4.17
CA LEU A 30 -31.13 13.58 -5.28
C LEU A 30 -29.69 13.75 -4.80
N VAL A 31 -28.78 12.98 -5.39
CA VAL A 31 -27.34 13.21 -5.33
C VAL A 31 -26.91 13.85 -6.66
N VAL A 32 -26.13 14.93 -6.57
CA VAL A 32 -25.57 15.60 -7.75
C VAL A 32 -24.08 15.37 -7.79
N VAL A 33 -23.56 15.01 -8.96
CA VAL A 33 -22.13 14.75 -9.19
C VAL A 33 -21.60 15.79 -10.17
N ASP A 34 -20.75 16.68 -9.66
CA ASP A 34 -20.04 17.71 -10.43
C ASP A 34 -18.64 17.20 -10.77
N LEU A 35 -18.29 17.21 -12.06
CA LEU A 35 -16.95 16.83 -12.53
C LEU A 35 -16.09 18.09 -12.67
N MET A 36 -15.07 18.24 -11.81
CA MET A 36 -14.24 19.45 -11.69
C MET A 36 -12.77 19.12 -11.92
N GLY A 37 -12.39 18.93 -13.19
CA GLY A 37 -11.01 18.61 -13.56
C GLY A 37 -10.57 17.26 -12.96
N GLU A 38 -9.64 17.30 -12.01
CA GLU A 38 -9.17 16.12 -11.29
C GLU A 38 -10.03 15.76 -10.06
N GLU A 39 -10.98 16.59 -9.65
CA GLU A 39 -11.86 16.30 -8.51
C GLU A 39 -13.28 15.93 -8.98
N THR A 40 -13.84 14.86 -8.40
CA THR A 40 -15.27 14.54 -8.49
C THR A 40 -15.95 15.02 -7.22
N VAL A 41 -16.95 15.88 -7.36
CA VAL A 41 -17.67 16.47 -6.23
C VAL A 41 -19.06 15.86 -6.12
N PHE A 42 -19.34 15.24 -4.98
CA PHE A 42 -20.62 14.64 -4.65
C PHE A 42 -21.38 15.57 -3.71
N ILE A 43 -22.46 16.16 -4.20
CA ILE A 43 -23.41 16.93 -3.39
C ILE A 43 -24.47 15.96 -2.89
N VAL A 44 -24.46 15.73 -1.58
CA VAL A 44 -25.23 14.69 -0.90
C VAL A 44 -26.07 15.34 0.20
N PRO A 45 -27.41 15.22 0.17
CA PRO A 45 -28.32 15.78 1.16
C PRO A 45 -28.34 14.95 2.45
N ALA A 46 -27.18 14.74 3.07
CA ALA A 46 -27.01 13.96 4.29
C ALA A 46 -26.24 14.76 5.35
N ASP A 47 -26.26 14.30 6.59
CA ASP A 47 -25.48 14.93 7.64
C ASP A 47 -23.96 14.75 7.40
N LYS A 48 -23.16 15.64 7.99
CA LYS A 48 -21.70 15.66 7.79
C LYS A 48 -21.01 14.35 8.17
N LYS A 49 -21.53 13.57 9.13
CA LYS A 49 -20.92 12.27 9.47
C LYS A 49 -21.18 11.24 8.38
N THR A 50 -22.38 11.21 7.81
CA THR A 50 -22.72 10.34 6.68
C THR A 50 -21.89 10.67 5.44
N VAL A 51 -21.78 11.97 5.12
CA VAL A 51 -20.91 12.48 4.05
C VAL A 51 -19.45 12.06 4.27
N ARG A 52 -18.94 12.23 5.49
CA ARG A 52 -17.58 11.79 5.87
C ARG A 52 -17.39 10.28 5.69
N THR A 53 -18.37 9.47 6.09
CA THR A 53 -18.32 8.00 5.92
C THR A 53 -18.09 7.63 4.47
N LEU A 54 -18.90 8.16 3.56
CA LEU A 54 -18.76 7.86 2.13
C LEU A 54 -17.43 8.38 1.57
N ALA A 55 -17.05 9.61 1.91
CA ALA A 55 -15.80 10.20 1.46
C ALA A 55 -14.58 9.35 1.84
N TYR A 56 -14.50 8.90 3.10
CA TYR A 56 -13.38 8.08 3.57
C TYR A 56 -13.38 6.66 3.01
N ALA A 57 -14.55 6.08 2.73
CA ALA A 57 -14.64 4.78 2.07
C ALA A 57 -14.12 4.84 0.62
N LEU A 58 -14.45 5.90 -0.12
CA LEU A 58 -13.91 6.13 -1.45
C LEU A 58 -12.42 6.49 -1.40
N LEU A 59 -11.99 7.29 -0.42
CA LEU A 59 -10.57 7.62 -0.21
C LEU A 59 -9.72 6.37 0.05
N ALA A 60 -10.27 5.37 0.75
CA ALA A 60 -9.58 4.11 0.99
C ALA A 60 -9.18 3.46 -0.34
N GLU A 61 -10.10 3.39 -1.30
CA GLU A 61 -9.86 2.80 -2.62
C GLU A 61 -9.00 3.71 -3.48
N ALA A 62 -9.32 5.01 -3.58
CA ALA A 62 -8.53 5.99 -4.33
C ALA A 62 -7.05 5.97 -3.92
N SER A 63 -6.75 5.80 -2.63
CA SER A 63 -5.39 5.76 -2.11
C SER A 63 -4.57 4.55 -2.55
N ARG A 64 -5.21 3.49 -3.07
CA ARG A 64 -4.53 2.34 -3.69
C ARG A 64 -3.98 2.68 -5.07
N TYR A 65 -4.60 3.63 -5.76
CA TYR A 65 -4.17 4.10 -7.08
C TYR A 65 -3.19 5.27 -6.97
N ASP A 66 -3.47 6.23 -6.09
CA ASP A 66 -2.63 7.42 -5.90
C ASP A 66 -2.56 7.82 -4.42
N MET A 67 -1.35 7.77 -3.84
CA MET A 67 -1.10 8.21 -2.47
C MET A 67 -1.34 9.71 -2.23
N SER A 68 -1.35 10.52 -3.29
CA SER A 68 -1.67 11.94 -3.23
C SER A 68 -3.19 12.22 -3.27
N SER A 69 -4.01 11.18 -3.31
CA SER A 69 -5.46 11.26 -3.16
C SER A 69 -5.84 11.93 -1.85
N TYR A 70 -6.90 12.72 -1.91
CA TYR A 70 -7.48 13.40 -0.77
C TYR A 70 -8.98 13.53 -0.94
N VAL A 71 -9.65 13.87 0.16
CA VAL A 71 -11.05 14.29 0.15
C VAL A 71 -11.20 15.67 0.77
N ARG A 72 -12.27 16.36 0.42
CA ARG A 72 -12.73 17.55 1.14
C ARG A 72 -14.14 17.29 1.63
N ILE A 73 -14.43 17.66 2.87
CA ILE A 73 -15.70 17.29 3.53
C ILE A 73 -16.45 18.56 3.90
N GLY A 74 -17.36 18.95 3.02
CA GLY A 74 -18.27 20.07 3.23
C GLY A 74 -19.51 19.68 4.04
N MET A 75 -20.36 20.67 4.26
CA MET A 75 -21.63 20.48 4.98
C MET A 75 -22.64 19.67 4.19
N MET A 76 -22.65 19.82 2.85
CA MET A 76 -23.66 19.27 1.94
C MET A 76 -23.08 18.25 0.95
N GLY A 77 -21.89 17.74 1.20
CA GLY A 77 -21.21 16.87 0.25
C GLY A 77 -19.71 16.78 0.48
N PHE A 78 -19.04 16.06 -0.41
CA PHE A 78 -17.61 15.87 -0.37
C PHE A 78 -17.03 15.92 -1.78
N SER A 79 -15.74 16.25 -1.89
CA SER A 79 -14.97 16.04 -3.10
C SER A 79 -13.95 14.96 -2.87
N ILE A 80 -13.58 14.28 -3.95
CA ILE A 80 -12.49 13.32 -3.98
C ILE A 80 -11.67 13.56 -5.24
N ARG A 81 -10.35 13.57 -5.09
CA ARG A 81 -9.46 13.60 -6.25
C ARG A 81 -9.51 12.24 -6.94
N GLY A 82 -9.87 12.22 -8.21
CA GLY A 82 -9.75 11.06 -9.07
C GLY A 82 -8.28 10.80 -9.42
N SER A 83 -7.97 9.55 -9.73
CA SER A 83 -6.66 9.11 -10.20
C SER A 83 -6.82 8.29 -11.47
N GLU A 84 -5.74 8.14 -12.23
CA GLU A 84 -5.76 7.32 -13.43
C GLU A 84 -6.15 5.88 -13.07
N GLY A 85 -7.20 5.36 -13.70
CA GLY A 85 -7.74 4.02 -13.40
C GLY A 85 -8.80 3.96 -12.30
N TYR A 86 -9.12 5.07 -11.62
CA TYR A 86 -10.14 5.11 -10.57
C TYR A 86 -11.28 6.10 -10.91
N ASP A 87 -12.50 5.58 -11.01
CA ASP A 87 -13.73 6.39 -11.16
C ASP A 87 -14.51 6.39 -9.83
N PRO A 88 -14.53 7.51 -9.08
CA PRO A 88 -15.21 7.59 -7.79
C PRO A 88 -16.71 7.33 -7.85
N LEU A 89 -17.37 7.66 -8.97
CA LEU A 89 -18.81 7.45 -9.11
C LEU A 89 -19.11 5.97 -9.31
N GLN A 90 -18.34 5.29 -10.17
CA GLN A 90 -18.48 3.84 -10.35
C GLN A 90 -18.21 3.09 -9.05
N ASP A 91 -17.15 3.50 -8.32
CA ASP A 91 -16.79 2.91 -7.04
C ASP A 91 -17.91 3.10 -5.99
N LEU A 92 -18.49 4.30 -5.89
CA LEU A 92 -19.65 4.55 -5.00
C LEU A 92 -20.85 3.66 -5.34
N LEU A 93 -21.11 3.41 -6.63
CA LEU A 93 -22.22 2.58 -7.08
C LEU A 93 -22.00 1.10 -6.82
N ALA A 94 -20.75 0.63 -6.91
CA ALA A 94 -20.37 -0.75 -6.60
C ALA A 94 -20.45 -1.02 -5.09
N LEU A 95 -20.04 -0.06 -4.27
CA LEU A 95 -19.85 -0.19 -2.83
C LEU A 95 -21.00 -0.87 -2.10
N ASP A 96 -20.77 -2.04 -1.52
CA ASP A 96 -21.73 -2.77 -0.68
C ASP A 96 -21.48 -2.58 0.83
N GLU A 97 -22.31 -3.23 1.66
CA GLU A 97 -22.22 -3.12 3.11
C GLU A 97 -20.91 -3.67 3.68
N ASN A 98 -20.48 -4.84 3.18
CA ASN A 98 -19.27 -5.50 3.65
C ASN A 98 -18.04 -4.69 3.23
N GLU A 99 -18.02 -4.22 1.98
CA GLU A 99 -16.96 -3.38 1.43
C GLU A 99 -16.86 -2.05 2.16
N LEU A 100 -17.99 -1.37 2.44
CA LEU A 100 -18.00 -0.12 3.20
C LEU A 100 -17.33 -0.32 4.56
N ILE A 101 -17.76 -1.33 5.32
CA ILE A 101 -17.24 -1.61 6.66
C ILE A 101 -15.75 -1.99 6.59
N ALA A 102 -15.35 -2.83 5.64
CA ALA A 102 -13.96 -3.24 5.46
C ALA A 102 -13.05 -2.04 5.12
N ARG A 103 -13.43 -1.22 4.14
CA ARG A 103 -12.68 -0.02 3.74
C ARG A 103 -12.55 0.97 4.89
N LEU A 104 -13.62 1.16 5.67
CA LEU A 104 -13.57 2.03 6.85
C LEU A 104 -12.59 1.48 7.90
N LYS A 105 -12.64 0.18 8.23
CA LYS A 105 -11.69 -0.41 9.18
C LYS A 105 -10.23 -0.24 8.74
N THR A 106 -9.96 -0.34 7.43
CA THR A 106 -8.62 -0.14 6.86
C THR A 106 -8.17 1.32 6.91
N VAL A 107 -9.08 2.26 6.64
CA VAL A 107 -8.73 3.68 6.48
C VAL A 107 -8.65 4.43 7.80
N ILE A 108 -9.50 4.09 8.77
CA ILE A 108 -9.62 4.79 10.05
C ILE A 108 -8.29 4.92 10.80
N PRO A 109 -7.46 3.87 10.93
CA PRO A 109 -6.14 3.94 11.57
C PRO A 109 -5.20 4.98 10.95
N ARG A 110 -5.43 5.34 9.69
CA ARG A 110 -4.63 6.29 8.91
C ARG A 110 -5.19 7.72 8.97
N THR A 111 -6.16 7.99 9.84
CA THR A 111 -6.80 9.31 9.93
C THR A 111 -6.29 10.14 11.10
N SER A 112 -6.44 11.46 11.00
CA SER A 112 -6.20 12.38 12.11
C SER A 112 -7.15 12.13 13.28
N TYR A 113 -8.36 11.63 13.01
CA TYR A 113 -9.34 11.25 14.04
C TYR A 113 -8.82 10.10 14.92
N PHE A 114 -8.25 9.07 14.29
CA PHE A 114 -7.61 7.98 15.03
C PHE A 114 -6.40 8.47 15.80
N ALA A 115 -5.51 9.26 15.19
CA ALA A 115 -4.34 9.80 15.89
C ALA A 115 -4.71 10.66 17.11
N LYS A 116 -5.81 11.42 17.02
CA LYS A 116 -6.32 12.23 18.14
C LYS A 116 -6.84 11.34 19.27
N LEU A 117 -7.69 10.36 18.93
CA LEU A 117 -8.33 9.51 19.93
C LEU A 117 -7.34 8.51 20.54
N SER A 118 -6.42 7.96 19.75
CA SER A 118 -5.37 7.06 20.21
C SER A 118 -4.53 7.73 21.29
N LYS A 119 -4.11 8.99 21.11
CA LYS A 119 -3.34 9.73 22.13
C LYS A 119 -4.09 9.91 23.45
N GLN A 120 -5.42 10.07 23.40
CA GLN A 120 -6.25 10.21 24.59
C GLN A 120 -6.40 8.87 25.31
N LEU A 121 -6.59 7.78 24.56
CA LEU A 121 -6.87 6.46 25.11
C LEU A 121 -5.60 5.70 25.50
N GLN A 122 -4.48 5.89 24.80
CA GLN A 122 -3.18 5.27 25.12
C GLN A 122 -2.74 5.48 26.56
N LEU A 123 -2.94 6.71 27.08
CA LEU A 123 -2.62 7.05 28.47
C LEU A 123 -3.48 6.26 29.48
N LEU A 124 -4.72 5.93 29.12
CA LEU A 124 -5.62 5.14 29.97
C LEU A 124 -5.22 3.66 30.01
N PHE A 125 -4.58 3.16 28.96
CA PHE A 125 -4.13 1.77 28.85
C PHE A 125 -2.64 1.56 29.18
N GLY A 126 -1.92 2.61 29.59
CA GLY A 126 -0.49 2.54 29.88
C GLY A 126 0.39 2.27 28.66
N VAL A 127 -0.14 2.48 27.44
CA VAL A 127 0.59 2.26 26.19
C VAL A 127 1.37 3.52 25.83
N ILE A 128 2.70 3.45 25.91
CA ILE A 128 3.60 4.58 25.62
C ILE A 128 3.96 4.64 24.13
N LYS A 129 3.95 3.49 23.45
CA LYS A 129 4.24 3.39 22.00
C LYS A 129 3.04 3.80 21.14
N LYS A 130 3.29 4.09 19.86
CA LYS A 130 2.23 4.32 18.87
C LYS A 130 1.35 3.06 18.76
N LEU A 131 0.03 3.26 18.76
CA LEU A 131 -0.94 2.16 18.69
C LEU A 131 -0.93 1.57 17.28
N GLY A 132 -0.80 0.26 17.19
CA GLY A 132 -0.86 -0.47 15.92
C GLY A 132 -1.74 -1.73 16.01
N PRO A 133 -1.99 -2.41 14.88
CA PRO A 133 -2.83 -3.61 14.84
C PRO A 133 -2.37 -4.71 15.81
N GLU A 134 -1.07 -4.78 16.11
CA GLU A 134 -0.47 -5.73 17.04
C GLU A 134 -0.93 -5.54 18.50
N ASP A 135 -1.48 -4.37 18.84
CA ASP A 135 -2.06 -4.09 20.16
C ASP A 135 -3.49 -4.66 20.32
N GLY A 136 -3.99 -5.38 19.30
CA GLY A 136 -5.19 -6.22 19.34
C GLY A 136 -6.44 -5.47 19.80
N VAL A 137 -7.01 -5.89 20.93
CA VAL A 137 -8.28 -5.38 21.46
C VAL A 137 -8.24 -3.87 21.70
N VAL A 138 -7.10 -3.31 22.12
CA VAL A 138 -6.98 -1.86 22.35
C VAL A 138 -7.08 -1.11 21.02
N PHE A 139 -6.39 -1.60 19.99
CA PHE A 139 -6.47 -1.04 18.64
C PHE A 139 -7.88 -1.08 18.07
N GLU A 140 -8.53 -2.23 18.12
CA GLU A 140 -9.91 -2.39 17.66
C GLU A 140 -10.87 -1.48 18.43
N GLY A 141 -10.70 -1.37 19.75
CA GLY A 141 -11.51 -0.48 20.59
C GLY A 141 -11.40 0.99 20.16
N VAL A 142 -10.19 1.47 19.84
CA VAL A 142 -9.99 2.84 19.34
C VAL A 142 -10.65 3.00 17.98
N VAL A 143 -10.48 2.06 17.04
CA VAL A 143 -11.14 2.12 15.72
C VAL A 143 -12.66 2.22 15.86
N GLN A 144 -13.26 1.38 16.69
CA GLN A 144 -14.72 1.39 16.92
C GLN A 144 -15.19 2.71 17.53
N GLN A 145 -14.43 3.26 18.47
CA GLN A 145 -14.77 4.54 19.08
C GLN A 145 -14.65 5.70 18.08
N VAL A 146 -13.66 5.69 17.18
CA VAL A 146 -13.56 6.68 16.10
C VAL A 146 -14.79 6.60 15.18
N LEU A 147 -15.17 5.39 14.77
CA LEU A 147 -16.34 5.18 13.92
C LEU A 147 -17.61 5.73 14.57
N LYS A 148 -17.82 5.47 15.86
CA LYS A 148 -18.99 5.97 16.61
C LYS A 148 -19.00 7.50 16.76
N GLU A 149 -17.84 8.09 17.01
CA GLU A 149 -17.75 9.53 17.33
C GLU A 149 -17.77 10.42 16.08
N TYR A 150 -17.08 10.01 15.01
CA TYR A 150 -16.84 10.85 13.84
C TYR A 150 -17.61 10.40 12.59
N PHE A 151 -18.10 9.16 12.53
CA PHE A 151 -18.74 8.59 11.35
C PHE A 151 -20.19 8.20 11.65
N ASN A 152 -20.97 7.98 10.58
CA ASN A 152 -22.32 7.45 10.64
C ASN A 152 -22.44 6.37 9.57
N VAL A 153 -22.17 5.13 9.97
CA VAL A 153 -22.12 3.98 9.06
C VAL A 153 -23.54 3.58 8.64
N ASP A 154 -24.46 3.51 9.59
CA ASP A 154 -25.85 3.10 9.35
C ASP A 154 -26.55 4.01 8.33
N ALA A 155 -26.41 5.33 8.48
CA ALA A 155 -27.01 6.28 7.55
C ALA A 155 -26.34 6.28 6.17
N ALA A 156 -25.04 5.99 6.10
CA ALA A 156 -24.34 5.82 4.82
C ALA A 156 -24.81 4.57 4.08
N LEU A 157 -24.99 3.45 4.79
CA LEU A 157 -25.58 2.22 4.25
C LEU A 157 -27.01 2.44 3.78
N GLU A 158 -27.83 3.13 4.57
CA GLU A 158 -29.20 3.46 4.18
C GLU A 158 -29.22 4.31 2.91
N LEU A 159 -28.32 5.30 2.78
CA LEU A 159 -28.19 6.12 1.59
C LEU A 159 -27.75 5.30 0.37
N LEU A 160 -26.73 4.46 0.50
CA LEU A 160 -26.28 3.56 -0.58
C LEU A 160 -27.42 2.65 -1.03
N ARG A 161 -28.18 2.07 -0.09
CA ARG A 161 -29.36 1.26 -0.41
C ARG A 161 -30.41 2.05 -1.19
N LYS A 162 -30.71 3.27 -0.76
CA LYS A 162 -31.67 4.16 -1.47
C LYS A 162 -31.19 4.52 -2.88
N ILE A 163 -29.89 4.71 -3.07
CA ILE A 163 -29.29 4.93 -4.39
C ILE A 163 -29.47 3.69 -5.26
N LYS A 164 -29.08 2.51 -4.77
CA LYS A 164 -29.18 1.23 -5.50
C LYS A 164 -30.64 0.87 -5.86
N ASN A 165 -31.59 1.17 -4.97
CA ASN A 165 -33.02 0.96 -5.19
C ASN A 165 -33.68 2.01 -6.09
N GLY A 166 -32.96 3.07 -6.48
CA GLY A 166 -33.49 4.19 -7.29
C GLY A 166 -34.40 5.16 -6.53
N GLU A 167 -34.49 5.04 -5.20
CA GLU A 167 -35.19 5.99 -4.32
C GLU A 167 -34.46 7.34 -4.27
N VAL A 168 -33.13 7.31 -4.35
CA VAL A 168 -32.26 8.48 -4.52
C VAL A 168 -31.68 8.44 -5.92
N LYS A 169 -31.95 9.47 -6.72
CA LYS A 169 -31.43 9.58 -8.08
C LYS A 169 -30.04 10.21 -8.07
N ILE A 170 -29.16 9.76 -8.97
CA ILE A 170 -27.90 10.42 -9.24
C ILE A 170 -28.04 11.23 -10.52
N ARG A 171 -27.64 12.51 -10.49
CA ARG A 171 -27.53 13.35 -11.67
C ARG A 171 -26.11 13.85 -11.84
N ILE A 172 -25.54 13.62 -13.01
CA ILE A 172 -24.24 14.17 -13.38
C ILE A 172 -24.46 15.58 -13.94
N ASN A 173 -23.81 16.57 -13.34
CA ASN A 173 -23.75 17.92 -13.86
C ASN A 173 -22.48 18.07 -14.70
N ARG A 174 -22.66 18.47 -15.95
CA ARG A 174 -21.57 18.79 -16.90
C ARG A 174 -21.50 20.28 -17.22
N GLY A 175 -22.32 21.09 -16.55
CA GLY A 175 -22.42 22.53 -16.76
C GLY A 175 -21.47 23.31 -15.86
N LYS A 176 -21.85 24.55 -15.55
CA LYS A 176 -21.13 25.41 -14.60
C LYS A 176 -21.15 24.76 -13.21
N ALA A 177 -20.05 24.94 -12.47
CA ALA A 177 -19.96 24.51 -11.07
C ALA A 177 -21.11 25.08 -10.23
N LEU A 178 -21.74 24.21 -9.44
CA LEU A 178 -22.81 24.61 -8.54
C LEU A 178 -22.25 25.37 -7.33
N PHE A 179 -23.10 26.16 -6.68
CA PHE A 179 -22.72 26.89 -5.46
C PHE A 179 -22.15 25.97 -4.38
N TYR A 180 -22.81 24.83 -4.14
CA TYR A 180 -22.36 23.83 -3.16
C TYR A 180 -21.03 23.18 -3.55
N THR A 181 -20.76 23.05 -4.85
CA THR A 181 -19.47 22.56 -5.36
C THR A 181 -18.35 23.49 -4.94
N LEU A 182 -18.54 24.80 -5.14
CA LEU A 182 -17.55 25.80 -4.74
C LEU A 182 -17.33 25.80 -3.22
N ASP A 183 -18.40 25.66 -2.43
CA ASP A 183 -18.31 25.55 -0.97
C ASP A 183 -17.47 24.33 -0.52
N ILE A 184 -17.73 23.16 -1.10
CA ILE A 184 -16.97 21.92 -0.80
C ILE A 184 -15.49 22.07 -1.19
N LEU A 185 -15.19 22.71 -2.32
CA LEU A 185 -13.81 22.89 -2.79
C LEU A 185 -12.99 23.87 -1.92
N LEU A 186 -13.65 24.72 -1.13
CA LEU A 186 -12.99 25.61 -0.15
C LEU A 186 -12.58 24.91 1.14
N GLU A 187 -13.19 23.76 1.46
CA GLU A 187 -12.85 22.99 2.66
C GLU A 187 -11.43 22.42 2.57
N PRO A 188 -10.69 22.28 3.68
CA PRO A 188 -9.32 21.78 3.67
C PRO A 188 -9.26 20.35 3.14
N MET A 189 -8.15 20.03 2.45
CA MET A 189 -7.88 18.66 2.01
C MET A 189 -7.59 17.76 3.22
N GLU A 190 -8.34 16.67 3.35
CA GLU A 190 -8.07 15.58 4.28
C GLU A 190 -7.36 14.45 3.52
N ARG A 191 -6.17 14.06 4.01
CA ARG A 191 -5.34 12.99 3.45
C ARG A 191 -5.17 11.87 4.47
N LEU A 192 -4.99 10.65 3.98
CA LEU A 192 -4.53 9.55 4.81
C LEU A 192 -3.10 9.81 5.22
N TRP A 193 -2.82 9.62 6.50
CA TRP A 193 -1.45 9.62 6.99
C TRP A 193 -0.75 8.41 6.37
N SER A 194 0.39 8.66 5.74
CA SER A 194 1.23 7.60 5.20
C SER A 194 1.60 6.66 6.34
N LEU A 195 1.16 5.40 6.25
CA LEU A 195 1.82 4.33 6.98
C LEU A 195 3.27 4.31 6.50
N ASN A 196 4.21 4.04 7.40
CA ASN A 196 5.59 3.90 6.97
C ASN A 196 5.65 2.67 6.06
N VAL A 197 5.74 2.88 4.74
CA VAL A 197 5.71 1.81 3.73
C VAL A 197 6.76 0.75 4.03
N GLU A 198 7.89 1.16 4.63
CA GLU A 198 8.93 0.26 5.11
C GLU A 198 8.42 -0.76 6.13
N ILE A 199 7.58 -0.32 7.07
CA ILE A 199 7.01 -1.18 8.12
C ILE A 199 5.97 -2.12 7.50
N LEU A 200 5.12 -1.62 6.60
CA LEU A 200 4.12 -2.47 5.94
C LEU A 200 4.77 -3.58 5.10
N ILE A 201 5.79 -3.23 4.34
CA ILE A 201 6.58 -4.21 3.57
C ILE A 201 7.21 -5.23 4.52
N ALA A 202 7.79 -4.77 5.63
CA ALA A 202 8.43 -5.66 6.59
C ALA A 202 7.43 -6.62 7.25
N GLU A 203 6.28 -6.13 7.67
CA GLU A 203 5.23 -6.96 8.27
C GLU A 203 4.71 -8.00 7.29
N ALA A 204 4.51 -7.63 6.03
CA ALA A 204 4.05 -8.55 4.99
C ALA A 204 5.11 -9.60 4.63
N LEU A 205 6.40 -9.24 4.58
CA LEU A 205 7.49 -10.15 4.23
C LEU A 205 7.95 -11.07 5.36
N LYS A 206 7.39 -10.94 6.56
CA LYS A 206 7.89 -11.65 7.74
C LYS A 206 7.75 -13.17 7.57
N GLY A 207 8.90 -13.86 7.51
CA GLY A 207 9.00 -15.31 7.36
C GLY A 207 8.62 -15.85 5.98
N ILE A 208 8.37 -15.01 4.99
CA ILE A 208 7.93 -15.40 3.64
C ILE A 208 8.62 -14.56 2.56
N ALA A 209 8.31 -14.80 1.28
CA ALA A 209 8.80 -14.01 0.17
C ALA A 209 7.71 -13.78 -0.88
N PHE A 210 7.65 -12.57 -1.43
CA PHE A 210 6.65 -12.15 -2.42
C PHE A 210 7.31 -11.56 -3.67
N THR A 211 6.65 -11.68 -4.83
CA THR A 211 6.94 -10.81 -5.97
C THR A 211 6.55 -9.37 -5.64
N VAL A 212 6.90 -8.43 -6.52
CA VAL A 212 6.48 -7.03 -6.35
C VAL A 212 4.96 -6.92 -6.43
N GLU A 213 4.32 -7.61 -7.38
CA GLU A 213 2.86 -7.56 -7.55
C GLU A 213 2.13 -8.19 -6.36
N GLU A 214 2.56 -9.39 -5.93
CA GLU A 214 1.96 -10.07 -4.77
C GLU A 214 2.04 -9.21 -3.50
N LEU A 215 3.19 -8.57 -3.28
CA LEU A 215 3.40 -7.72 -2.11
C LEU A 215 2.58 -6.42 -2.19
N ALA A 216 2.49 -5.82 -3.38
CA ALA A 216 1.68 -4.64 -3.65
C ALA A 216 0.19 -4.89 -3.38
N ASP A 217 -0.32 -6.03 -3.82
CA ASP A 217 -1.67 -6.48 -3.52
C ASP A 217 -1.88 -6.72 -2.02
N ALA A 218 -0.92 -7.39 -1.36
CA ALA A 218 -1.00 -7.70 0.06
C ALA A 218 -1.07 -6.45 0.96
N ILE A 219 -0.31 -5.40 0.62
CA ILE A 219 -0.26 -4.15 1.41
C ILE A 219 -1.15 -3.03 0.86
N GLY A 220 -1.83 -3.27 -0.28
CA GLY A 220 -2.74 -2.33 -0.92
C GLY A 220 -2.06 -1.06 -1.45
N LEU A 221 -0.86 -1.19 -2.02
CA LEU A 221 -0.09 -0.07 -2.60
C LEU A 221 0.25 -0.34 -4.07
N PRO A 222 0.52 0.68 -4.91
CA PRO A 222 0.95 0.46 -6.28
C PRO A 222 2.30 -0.25 -6.40
N ASP A 223 2.45 -1.17 -7.36
CA ASP A 223 3.67 -1.94 -7.63
C ASP A 223 4.92 -1.06 -7.73
N LYS A 224 4.82 0.06 -8.45
CA LYS A 224 5.95 1.00 -8.63
C LYS A 224 6.43 1.60 -7.31
N VAL A 225 5.51 1.85 -6.37
CA VAL A 225 5.84 2.38 -5.03
C VAL A 225 6.54 1.30 -4.21
N VAL A 226 6.02 0.08 -4.26
CA VAL A 226 6.60 -1.09 -3.58
C VAL A 226 7.99 -1.39 -4.13
N GLU A 227 8.15 -1.48 -5.44
CA GLU A 227 9.43 -1.73 -6.11
C GLU A 227 10.47 -0.65 -5.77
N HIS A 228 10.08 0.64 -5.83
CA HIS A 228 10.96 1.73 -5.45
C HIS A 228 11.41 1.59 -4.00
N LYS A 229 10.47 1.31 -3.09
CA LYS A 229 10.77 1.21 -1.66
C LYS A 229 11.61 -0.02 -1.34
N LEU A 230 11.38 -1.18 -1.98
CA LEU A 230 12.23 -2.37 -1.87
C LEU A 230 13.67 -2.10 -2.33
N LYS A 231 13.84 -1.37 -3.45
CA LYS A 231 15.16 -0.95 -3.96
C LYS A 231 15.88 0.02 -3.02
N GLU A 232 15.16 0.76 -2.19
CA GLU A 232 15.74 1.56 -1.10
C GLU A 232 16.07 0.68 0.12
N MET A 233 15.13 -0.18 0.54
CA MET A 233 15.27 -1.06 1.70
C MET A 233 16.41 -2.09 1.56
N ARG A 234 16.75 -2.49 0.33
CA ARG A 234 17.91 -3.38 0.12
C ARG A 234 19.25 -2.75 0.47
N LYS A 235 19.36 -1.43 0.44
CA LYS A 235 20.62 -0.70 0.63
C LYS A 235 21.00 -0.68 2.12
N PRO A 236 22.30 -0.59 2.46
CA PRO A 236 22.77 -0.62 3.85
C PRO A 236 22.28 0.52 4.74
N GLU A 237 21.79 1.61 4.15
CA GLU A 237 21.25 2.75 4.90
C GLU A 237 19.85 2.48 5.50
N SER A 238 19.14 1.43 5.08
CA SER A 238 17.83 1.09 5.64
C SER A 238 17.94 0.29 6.93
N SER A 239 17.09 0.63 7.91
CA SER A 239 16.98 -0.09 9.18
C SER A 239 16.33 -1.47 9.03
N ILE A 240 15.47 -1.65 8.02
CA ILE A 240 14.80 -2.92 7.74
C ILE A 240 15.24 -3.41 6.37
N ARG A 241 16.22 -4.31 6.37
CA ARG A 241 16.88 -4.78 5.15
C ARG A 241 16.08 -5.88 4.46
N VAL A 242 15.93 -5.75 3.15
CA VAL A 242 15.39 -6.80 2.26
C VAL A 242 16.47 -7.30 1.30
N PHE A 243 16.29 -8.52 0.78
CA PHE A 243 17.07 -9.07 -0.32
C PHE A 243 16.13 -9.66 -1.38
N GLN A 244 16.66 -9.88 -2.58
CA GLN A 244 15.94 -10.54 -3.67
C GLN A 244 16.59 -11.88 -4.01
N PHE A 245 15.78 -12.86 -4.39
CA PHE A 245 16.22 -14.15 -4.92
C PHE A 245 15.33 -14.59 -6.08
N ILE A 246 15.79 -15.56 -6.87
CA ILE A 246 14.99 -16.11 -7.98
C ILE A 246 14.25 -17.34 -7.46
N ASP A 247 12.93 -17.33 -7.56
CA ASP A 247 12.15 -18.55 -7.44
C ASP A 247 12.41 -19.43 -8.67
N VAL A 248 13.13 -20.53 -8.47
CA VAL A 248 13.64 -21.34 -9.59
C VAL A 248 12.55 -22.17 -10.27
N ASP A 249 11.39 -22.33 -9.63
CA ASP A 249 10.30 -23.14 -10.16
C ASP A 249 9.37 -22.30 -11.06
N VAL A 250 9.20 -21.01 -10.77
CA VAL A 250 8.44 -20.07 -11.64
C VAL A 250 9.31 -19.12 -12.46
N GLY A 251 10.58 -18.92 -12.11
CA GLY A 251 11.50 -18.03 -12.80
C GLY A 251 11.37 -16.54 -12.46
N GLU A 252 10.70 -16.21 -11.35
CA GLU A 252 10.40 -14.83 -10.95
C GLU A 252 11.30 -14.36 -9.80
N TRP A 253 11.48 -13.04 -9.69
CA TRP A 253 12.21 -12.43 -8.58
C TRP A 253 11.29 -12.24 -7.38
N ARG A 254 11.66 -12.84 -6.26
CA ARG A 254 10.99 -12.66 -4.97
C ARG A 254 11.83 -11.84 -4.02
N TRP A 255 11.17 -11.07 -3.16
CA TRP A 255 11.79 -10.27 -2.11
C TRP A 255 11.50 -10.88 -0.74
N ALA A 256 12.47 -10.81 0.16
CA ALA A 256 12.36 -11.31 1.52
C ALA A 256 13.16 -10.42 2.50
N LEU A 257 12.83 -10.51 3.79
CA LEU A 257 13.63 -9.87 4.84
C LEU A 257 14.99 -10.55 5.00
N VAL A 258 16.05 -9.75 5.14
CA VAL A 258 17.41 -10.27 5.38
C VAL A 258 17.48 -11.09 6.66
N GLU A 259 16.77 -10.69 7.71
CA GLU A 259 16.72 -11.43 8.98
C GLU A 259 16.06 -12.80 8.84
N ASP A 260 15.16 -12.96 7.88
CA ASP A 260 14.44 -14.20 7.60
C ASP A 260 15.08 -15.04 6.49
N ALA A 261 16.27 -14.68 5.99
CA ALA A 261 16.91 -15.37 4.86
C ALA A 261 17.04 -16.89 5.07
N LYS A 262 17.36 -17.31 6.31
CA LYS A 262 17.41 -18.74 6.66
C LYS A 262 16.03 -19.37 6.65
N THR A 263 15.06 -18.75 7.32
CA THR A 263 13.67 -19.22 7.39
C THR A 263 13.07 -19.41 6.00
N VAL A 264 13.28 -18.44 5.11
CA VAL A 264 12.83 -18.50 3.71
C VAL A 264 13.56 -19.61 2.95
N ALA A 265 14.88 -19.73 3.09
CA ALA A 265 15.64 -20.76 2.38
C ALA A 265 15.31 -22.20 2.83
N GLU A 266 14.82 -22.38 4.05
CA GLU A 266 14.43 -23.68 4.62
C GLU A 266 12.91 -23.95 4.53
N SER A 267 12.13 -22.99 4.03
CA SER A 267 10.67 -23.10 3.91
C SER A 267 10.23 -24.16 2.91
N GLU A 268 9.03 -24.72 3.10
CA GLU A 268 8.46 -25.69 2.15
C GLU A 268 8.25 -25.04 0.78
N GLU A 269 7.87 -23.78 0.77
CA GLU A 269 7.55 -22.98 -0.40
C GLU A 269 8.78 -22.67 -1.26
N PHE A 270 9.95 -22.39 -0.65
CA PHE A 270 11.11 -21.87 -1.38
C PHE A 270 12.38 -22.72 -1.29
N SER A 271 12.42 -23.78 -0.48
CA SER A 271 13.63 -24.60 -0.31
C SER A 271 14.19 -25.18 -1.61
N SER A 272 13.33 -25.46 -2.59
CA SER A 272 13.73 -25.89 -3.94
C SER A 272 14.63 -24.86 -4.64
N SER A 273 14.45 -23.58 -4.34
CA SER A 273 15.21 -22.46 -4.91
C SER A 273 16.60 -22.28 -4.29
N PHE A 274 16.91 -22.99 -3.21
CA PHE A 274 18.20 -22.92 -2.51
C PHE A 274 18.90 -24.29 -2.44
N THR A 275 18.37 -25.30 -3.13
CA THR A 275 18.88 -26.68 -3.10
C THR A 275 19.39 -27.10 -4.48
N PRO A 276 20.69 -26.91 -4.79
CA PRO A 276 21.26 -27.31 -6.05
C PRO A 276 21.14 -28.82 -6.31
N PRO A 277 20.63 -29.25 -7.48
CA PRO A 277 20.60 -30.66 -7.88
C PRO A 277 21.97 -31.36 -7.83
N MET A 278 23.03 -30.66 -8.25
CA MET A 278 24.40 -31.17 -8.26
C MET A 278 25.27 -30.42 -7.25
N LYS A 279 25.92 -31.15 -6.34
CA LYS A 279 26.69 -30.54 -5.24
C LYS A 279 28.18 -30.31 -5.53
N ASP A 280 28.69 -30.93 -6.59
CA ASP A 280 30.14 -30.99 -6.87
C ASP A 280 30.57 -30.06 -8.01
N GLY A 281 29.62 -29.35 -8.63
CA GLY A 281 29.93 -28.35 -9.64
C GLY A 281 30.74 -27.20 -9.04
N LEU A 282 31.71 -26.68 -9.80
CA LEU A 282 32.53 -25.55 -9.41
C LEU A 282 32.00 -24.25 -10.02
N TYR A 283 31.91 -23.23 -9.17
CA TYR A 283 31.41 -21.90 -9.51
C TYR A 283 32.37 -20.84 -9.00
N MET A 284 32.30 -19.67 -9.63
CA MET A 284 33.06 -18.49 -9.21
C MET A 284 32.10 -17.34 -8.89
N ALA A 285 32.25 -16.78 -7.70
CA ALA A 285 31.58 -15.55 -7.30
C ALA A 285 32.55 -14.38 -7.38
N PHE A 286 32.19 -13.33 -8.12
CA PHE A 286 32.83 -12.02 -8.10
C PHE A 286 32.05 -11.11 -7.17
N LEU A 287 32.73 -10.60 -6.14
CA LEU A 287 32.17 -9.77 -5.08
C LEU A 287 32.78 -8.38 -5.19
N LYS A 288 31.94 -7.39 -5.47
CA LYS A 288 32.34 -5.98 -5.58
C LYS A 288 31.86 -5.20 -4.37
N SER A 289 32.73 -4.40 -3.74
CA SER A 289 32.34 -3.43 -2.71
C SER A 289 31.95 -2.09 -3.34
N LYS A 290 31.25 -1.24 -2.58
CA LYS A 290 30.82 0.10 -3.03
C LYS A 290 32.02 0.98 -3.40
N ASP A 291 33.15 0.81 -2.70
CA ASP A 291 34.39 1.57 -2.88
C ASP A 291 35.32 1.00 -3.96
N GLY A 292 34.85 0.00 -4.73
CA GLY A 292 35.60 -0.58 -5.84
C GLY A 292 36.51 -1.74 -5.48
N GLY A 293 36.47 -2.22 -4.24
CA GLY A 293 37.14 -3.47 -3.85
C GLY A 293 36.55 -4.66 -4.62
N LEU A 294 37.40 -5.56 -5.08
CA LEU A 294 37.00 -6.74 -5.85
C LEU A 294 37.63 -7.99 -5.25
N VAL A 295 36.80 -8.99 -4.96
CA VAL A 295 37.22 -10.31 -4.48
C VAL A 295 36.57 -11.37 -5.36
N HIS A 296 37.31 -12.43 -5.68
CA HIS A 296 36.75 -13.62 -6.33
C HIS A 296 36.88 -14.82 -5.41
N ILE A 297 35.83 -15.65 -5.37
CA ILE A 297 35.80 -16.87 -4.58
C ILE A 297 35.38 -18.02 -5.49
N THR A 298 36.18 -19.07 -5.52
CA THR A 298 35.77 -20.35 -6.11
C THR A 298 35.13 -21.21 -5.03
N PHE A 299 33.99 -21.83 -5.34
CA PHE A 299 33.24 -22.64 -4.40
C PHE A 299 32.46 -23.74 -5.13
N SER A 300 32.13 -24.80 -4.40
CA SER A 300 31.10 -25.78 -4.76
C SER A 300 29.86 -25.58 -3.89
N PRO A 301 28.67 -26.01 -4.32
CA PRO A 301 27.49 -26.04 -3.45
C PRO A 301 27.71 -26.83 -2.16
N ARG A 302 28.50 -27.91 -2.23
CA ARG A 302 28.89 -28.70 -1.06
C ARG A 302 29.58 -27.82 0.00
N ASP A 303 30.50 -26.96 -0.42
CA ASP A 303 31.21 -26.04 0.49
C ASP A 303 30.23 -25.09 1.22
N LEU A 304 29.19 -24.63 0.53
CA LEU A 304 28.17 -23.74 1.10
C LEU A 304 27.25 -24.44 2.10
N ILE A 305 26.95 -25.71 1.88
CA ILE A 305 26.07 -26.51 2.75
C ILE A 305 26.83 -26.98 3.99
N GLU A 306 28.04 -27.52 3.80
CA GLU A 306 28.81 -28.15 4.89
C GLU A 306 29.60 -27.12 5.70
N ASN A 307 30.10 -26.05 5.08
CA ASN A 307 30.95 -25.06 5.74
C ASN A 307 30.75 -23.62 5.22
N PRO A 308 29.54 -23.04 5.38
CA PRO A 308 29.23 -21.69 4.89
C PRO A 308 30.16 -20.62 5.47
N GLN A 309 30.63 -20.78 6.71
CA GLN A 309 31.52 -19.84 7.38
C GLN A 309 32.90 -19.72 6.70
N SER A 310 33.36 -20.77 6.03
CA SER A 310 34.61 -20.73 5.26
C SER A 310 34.53 -19.80 4.05
N ILE A 311 33.34 -19.57 3.50
CA ILE A 311 33.10 -18.65 2.39
C ILE A 311 32.93 -17.22 2.92
N VAL A 312 32.13 -17.06 3.97
CA VAL A 312 31.90 -15.77 4.65
C VAL A 312 33.22 -15.16 5.11
N SER A 313 34.12 -15.95 5.71
CA SER A 313 35.41 -15.45 6.22
C SER A 313 36.39 -14.96 5.15
N LYS A 314 36.22 -15.40 3.89
CA LYS A 314 37.01 -14.91 2.74
C LYS A 314 36.57 -13.53 2.26
N VAL A 315 35.43 -13.02 2.74
CA VAL A 315 34.88 -11.73 2.33
C VAL A 315 35.28 -10.64 3.34
N PRO A 316 36.14 -9.68 2.93
CA PRO A 316 36.63 -8.64 3.81
C PRO A 316 35.65 -7.48 4.03
N PHE A 317 34.47 -7.53 3.41
CA PHE A 317 33.45 -6.48 3.47
C PHE A 317 32.21 -6.99 4.20
N ASP A 318 31.61 -6.17 5.06
CA ASP A 318 30.33 -6.50 5.70
C ASP A 318 29.15 -6.37 4.71
N GLU A 319 29.29 -5.50 3.70
CA GLU A 319 28.30 -5.22 2.68
C GLU A 319 28.89 -5.44 1.28
N ILE A 320 28.21 -6.22 0.44
CA ILE A 320 28.63 -6.55 -0.91
C ILE A 320 27.71 -5.81 -1.89
N TYR A 321 28.26 -4.86 -2.64
CA TYR A 321 27.49 -4.06 -3.58
C TYR A 321 26.98 -4.88 -4.76
N GLU A 322 27.82 -5.73 -5.35
CA GLU A 322 27.43 -6.65 -6.42
C GLU A 322 28.00 -8.04 -6.15
N VAL A 323 27.15 -9.07 -6.22
CA VAL A 323 27.52 -10.48 -6.26
C VAL A 323 27.21 -10.99 -7.66
N LYS A 324 28.23 -11.31 -8.45
CA LYS A 324 28.07 -11.96 -9.76
C LYS A 324 28.54 -13.40 -9.67
N VAL A 325 27.70 -14.36 -10.03
CA VAL A 325 28.06 -15.79 -10.02
C VAL A 325 28.12 -16.32 -11.45
N ILE A 326 29.17 -17.11 -11.73
CA ILE A 326 29.35 -17.82 -13.00
C ILE A 326 29.69 -19.30 -12.78
N PRO A 327 29.29 -20.21 -13.68
CA PRO A 327 29.78 -21.57 -13.71
C PRO A 327 31.22 -21.63 -14.26
N LEU A 328 32.06 -22.52 -13.73
CA LEU A 328 33.42 -22.74 -14.25
C LEU A 328 33.50 -23.85 -15.30
N SER A 329 32.47 -24.70 -15.39
CA SER A 329 32.46 -25.89 -16.25
C SER A 329 31.72 -25.72 -17.58
N SER A 330 31.03 -24.60 -17.83
CA SER A 330 30.24 -24.38 -19.05
C SER A 330 30.78 -23.22 -19.88
N TYR A 331 30.73 -23.37 -21.21
CA TYR A 331 31.06 -22.33 -22.19
C TYR A 331 30.01 -21.22 -22.29
N ASP A 332 28.86 -21.39 -21.62
CA ASP A 332 27.79 -20.38 -21.59
C ASP A 332 28.10 -19.25 -20.61
N GLU A 333 27.92 -18.02 -21.06
CA GLU A 333 28.08 -16.78 -20.28
C GLU A 333 26.91 -16.53 -19.30
N THR A 334 26.15 -17.57 -18.91
CA THR A 334 25.03 -17.43 -17.99
C THR A 334 25.55 -16.95 -16.64
N SER A 335 25.26 -15.69 -16.32
CA SER A 335 25.68 -15.06 -15.09
C SER A 335 24.48 -14.40 -14.42
N ILE A 336 24.42 -14.54 -13.10
CA ILE A 336 23.37 -13.92 -12.29
C ILE A 336 24.02 -12.88 -11.41
N LYS A 337 23.31 -11.76 -11.21
CA LYS A 337 23.76 -10.66 -10.37
C LYS A 337 22.76 -10.38 -9.28
N TYR A 338 23.29 -10.13 -8.08
CA TYR A 338 22.56 -9.66 -6.92
C TYR A 338 23.22 -8.39 -6.40
N TYR A 339 22.44 -7.49 -5.79
CA TYR A 339 22.90 -6.18 -5.37
C TYR A 339 22.61 -5.92 -3.89
N TYR A 340 23.54 -5.23 -3.22
CA TYR A 340 23.43 -4.83 -1.81
C TYR A 340 23.15 -6.02 -0.88
N ILE A 341 24.05 -7.00 -0.90
CA ILE A 341 23.95 -8.23 -0.13
C ILE A 341 24.81 -8.12 1.13
N PRO A 342 24.21 -8.24 2.33
CA PRO A 342 24.95 -8.39 3.57
C PRO A 342 25.79 -9.68 3.54
N ARG A 343 27.02 -9.60 4.04
CA ARG A 343 27.94 -10.76 4.10
C ARG A 343 27.33 -11.99 4.79
N LEU A 344 26.47 -11.75 5.79
CA LEU A 344 25.82 -12.82 6.57
C LEU A 344 24.94 -13.75 5.72
N ILE A 345 24.23 -13.22 4.72
CA ILE A 345 23.29 -14.00 3.90
C ILE A 345 23.90 -14.49 2.59
N LEU A 346 25.17 -14.17 2.32
CA LEU A 346 25.87 -14.53 1.09
C LEU A 346 25.74 -16.04 0.75
N PRO A 347 25.85 -16.99 1.69
CA PRO A 347 25.71 -18.41 1.35
C PRO A 347 24.38 -18.75 0.68
N TYR A 348 23.26 -18.18 1.16
CA TYR A 348 21.93 -18.42 0.58
C TYR A 348 21.82 -17.81 -0.83
N ILE A 349 22.39 -16.64 -1.04
CA ILE A 349 22.43 -16.01 -2.37
C ILE A 349 23.23 -16.85 -3.37
N LEU A 350 24.38 -17.39 -2.95
CA LEU A 350 25.19 -18.26 -3.80
C LEU A 350 24.48 -19.58 -4.10
N LEU A 351 23.81 -20.18 -3.12
CA LEU A 351 22.98 -21.37 -3.33
C LEU A 351 21.84 -21.10 -4.31
N ASN A 352 21.14 -19.98 -4.18
CA ASN A 352 20.08 -19.59 -5.10
C ASN A 352 20.60 -19.43 -6.53
N ALA A 353 21.70 -18.70 -6.69
CA ALA A 353 22.31 -18.49 -8.00
C ALA A 353 22.68 -19.81 -8.68
N VAL A 354 23.32 -20.71 -7.93
CA VAL A 354 23.74 -22.02 -8.47
C VAL A 354 22.54 -22.89 -8.80
N THR A 355 21.54 -22.94 -7.93
CA THR A 355 20.31 -23.71 -8.16
C THR A 355 19.62 -23.28 -9.45
N PHE A 356 19.48 -21.97 -9.66
CA PHE A 356 18.90 -21.43 -10.89
C PHE A 356 19.72 -21.80 -12.13
N MET A 357 21.05 -21.62 -12.09
CA MET A 357 21.93 -21.98 -13.23
C MET A 357 21.84 -23.46 -13.58
N GLN A 358 21.82 -24.36 -12.58
CA GLN A 358 21.68 -25.80 -12.80
C GLN A 358 20.32 -26.16 -13.39
N LYS A 359 19.23 -25.56 -12.91
CA LYS A 359 17.88 -25.75 -13.46
C LYS A 359 17.79 -25.29 -14.91
N LEU A 360 18.37 -24.15 -15.27
CA LEU A 360 18.42 -23.66 -16.65
C LEU A 360 19.17 -24.62 -17.59
N GLN A 361 20.30 -25.18 -17.14
CA GLN A 361 21.08 -26.16 -17.90
C GLN A 361 20.34 -27.48 -18.07
N LEU A 362 19.64 -27.95 -17.04
CA LEU A 362 18.84 -29.18 -17.10
C LEU A 362 17.61 -29.06 -18.03
N ASN A 363 16.99 -27.88 -18.07
CA ASN A 363 15.83 -27.62 -18.92
C ASN A 363 16.19 -27.32 -20.38
N ASN A 364 17.46 -27.00 -20.67
CA ASN A 364 18.00 -26.81 -22.02
C ASN A 364 19.22 -27.72 -22.24
N PRO A 365 19.04 -29.06 -22.30
CA PRO A 365 20.14 -29.96 -22.57
C PRO A 365 20.67 -29.73 -23.99
N ILE A 366 21.96 -29.46 -24.10
CA ILE A 366 22.69 -29.35 -25.39
C ILE A 366 22.74 -30.71 -26.09
#